data_AF-V5D9N1-F1
#
_entry.id   AF-V5D9N1-F1
#
_cell.length_a   1.000
_cell.length_b   1.000
_cell.length_c   1.000
_cell.angle_alpha   90.00
_cell.angle_beta   90.00
_cell.angle_gamma   90.00
#
_symmetry.space_group_name_H-M   'P 1'
#
loop_
_entity.id
_entity.type
_entity.pdbx_description
1 polymer ?
#
loop_
_entity_poly.entity_id
_entity_poly.type
_entity_poly.pdbx_seq_one_letter_code
_entity_poly.pdbx_strand_id
1 'polypeptide(L)'
;MMDYLRRHKEEQQLSVIVFQFSAQTSSERTQELIESKLKHKRKNILGAPPGRKVVLFIDDLNMPALETFGASPPIELLRQIMGNGGFYDRKVAGFWKHVQDVTVVAACGPPEGGRNPVTARLTRLFHLLHIPTLSDESMKRIFHSILQGFFQAKNFSGEVRDMAKSLVNASVEIFNKTRDKMRPKPTTPHYTFNLRDLAKVFQGITQVTPRVCKLKRSVTRLWIHESLRCFYDRLATQEDRTYFTEDLMMDALTRFVSGQHSHADYFEGDPLVWADFLRIGAVDRVYEELTEFKKLPGILSDYQDDYNAYMSGGTGREDDDGSGGAKSVLNLVFLRITVNTWYVLFVSCVSHEAMPSWWGLEALGSAH
;
A
#
# COMPACT_ATOMS: atom_id res chain seq x y z
N MET A 1 5.96 9.38 13.51
CA MET A 1 7.36 9.66 13.90
C MET A 1 8.23 10.07 12.71
N MET A 2 8.25 9.28 11.64
CA MET A 2 9.04 9.60 10.44
C MET A 2 8.76 10.97 9.83
N ASP A 3 7.49 11.32 9.65
CA ASP A 3 7.12 12.65 9.12
C ASP A 3 7.53 13.80 10.04
N TYR A 4 7.55 13.55 11.36
CA TYR A 4 8.00 14.53 12.34
C TYR A 4 9.51 14.74 12.23
N LEU A 5 10.29 13.66 12.18
CA LEU A 5 11.74 13.70 12.00
C LEU A 5 12.12 14.38 10.68
N ARG A 6 11.39 14.11 9.60
CA ARG A 6 11.63 14.76 8.29
C ARG A 6 11.34 16.26 8.33
N ARG A 7 10.27 16.69 9.02
CA ARG A 7 9.87 18.10 9.12
C ARG A 7 10.84 18.94 9.94
N HIS A 8 11.37 18.40 11.03
CA HIS A 8 12.24 19.14 11.96
C HIS A 8 13.74 18.84 11.76
N LYS A 9 14.11 18.20 10.64
CA LYS A 9 15.49 17.76 10.40
C LYS A 9 16.48 18.93 10.34
N GLU A 10 16.10 20.08 9.78
CA GLU A 10 17.01 21.22 9.64
C GLU A 10 17.17 21.96 10.97
N GLU A 11 16.06 22.22 11.66
CA GLU A 11 16.03 22.87 12.98
C GLU A 11 16.87 22.10 14.01
N GLN A 12 16.74 20.77 14.01
CA GLN A 12 17.45 19.89 14.95
C GLN A 12 18.79 19.38 14.41
N GLN A 13 19.24 19.85 13.24
CA GLN A 13 20.47 19.43 12.57
C GLN A 13 20.61 17.90 12.43
N LEU A 14 19.51 17.23 12.07
CA LEU A 14 19.40 15.78 11.94
C LEU A 14 19.57 15.31 10.49
N SER A 15 20.30 14.20 10.35
CA SER A 15 20.36 13.39 9.14
C SER A 15 19.63 12.07 9.38
N VAL A 16 18.42 11.94 8.83
CA VAL A 16 17.59 10.74 9.04
C VAL A 16 17.90 9.70 7.97
N ILE A 17 18.35 8.53 8.40
CA ILE A 17 18.59 7.36 7.55
C ILE A 17 17.50 6.35 7.86
N VAL A 18 16.86 5.79 6.82
CA VAL A 18 15.73 4.87 6.96
C VAL A 18 16.11 3.51 6.42
N PHE A 19 16.03 2.48 7.26
CA PHE A 19 16.16 1.09 6.86
C PHE A 19 14.83 0.37 7.04
N GLN A 20 14.41 -0.34 5.99
CA GLN A 20 13.32 -1.30 6.08
C GLN A 20 13.92 -2.69 6.22
N PHE A 21 13.59 -3.38 7.31
CA PHE A 21 13.97 -4.76 7.46
C PHE A 21 12.95 -5.69 6.79
N SER A 22 13.44 -6.82 6.32
CA SER A 22 12.68 -7.87 5.67
C SER A 22 13.22 -9.24 6.10
N ALA A 23 12.48 -10.30 5.82
CA ALA A 23 12.91 -11.68 6.13
C ALA A 23 14.30 -12.02 5.57
N GLN A 24 14.68 -11.44 4.44
CA GLN A 24 15.96 -11.68 3.75
C GLN A 24 17.07 -10.69 4.13
N THR A 25 16.82 -9.78 5.07
CA THR A 25 17.83 -8.82 5.49
C THR A 25 18.95 -9.54 6.24
N SER A 26 20.18 -9.46 5.73
CA SER A 26 21.36 -10.07 6.33
C SER A 26 22.16 -9.04 7.15
N SER A 27 23.01 -9.54 8.06
CA SER A 27 23.91 -8.67 8.85
C SER A 27 24.93 -7.96 7.96
N GLU A 28 25.39 -8.61 6.90
CA GLU A 28 26.29 -8.04 5.91
C GLU A 28 25.64 -6.85 5.18
N ARG A 29 24.44 -7.05 4.61
CA ARG A 29 23.71 -5.98 3.93
C ARG A 29 23.41 -4.80 4.87
N THR A 30 23.08 -5.10 6.13
CA THR A 30 22.86 -4.06 7.15
C THR A 30 24.13 -3.25 7.40
N GLN A 31 25.29 -3.92 7.52
CA GLN A 31 26.58 -3.27 7.70
C GLN A 31 26.94 -2.39 6.49
N GLU A 32 26.81 -2.90 5.26
CA GLU A 32 27.08 -2.15 4.03
C GLU A 32 26.19 -0.90 3.91
N LEU A 33 24.91 -1.02 4.28
CA LEU A 33 23.99 0.12 4.30
C LEU A 33 24.41 1.18 5.33
N ILE A 34 24.89 0.78 6.51
CA ILE A 34 25.40 1.72 7.51
C ILE A 34 26.68 2.40 6.99
N GLU A 35 27.62 1.63 6.47
CA GLU A 35 28.89 2.14 5.95
C GLU A 35 28.69 3.09 4.76
N SER A 36 27.73 2.80 3.87
CA SER A 36 27.43 3.65 2.70
C SER A 36 26.72 4.95 3.06
N LYS A 37 25.97 4.99 4.17
CA LYS A 37 25.19 6.17 4.58
C LYS A 37 25.90 7.04 5.62
N LEU A 38 26.79 6.47 6.44
CA LEU A 38 27.61 7.23 7.38
C LEU A 38 28.84 7.82 6.70
N LYS A 39 29.35 8.94 7.22
CA LYS A 39 30.58 9.56 6.74
C LYS A 39 31.77 9.07 7.55
N HIS A 40 32.89 8.84 6.87
CA HIS A 40 34.16 8.58 7.52
C HIS A 40 34.71 9.89 8.09
N LYS A 41 34.79 9.99 9.42
CA LYS A 41 35.43 11.11 10.12
C LYS A 41 36.94 10.90 10.22
N ARG A 42 37.34 9.64 10.43
CA ARG A 42 38.73 9.14 10.47
C ARG A 42 38.74 7.72 9.91
N LYS A 43 39.93 7.14 9.72
CA LYS A 43 40.10 5.77 9.19
C LYS A 43 39.24 4.73 9.90
N ASN A 44 39.06 4.86 11.22
CA ASN A 44 38.30 3.92 12.06
C ASN A 44 37.01 4.52 12.66
N ILE A 45 36.58 5.73 12.26
CA ILE A 45 35.41 6.39 12.83
C ILE A 45 34.41 6.72 11.72
N LEU A 46 33.24 6.11 11.83
CA LEU A 46 32.04 6.41 11.07
C LEU A 46 31.11 7.28 11.91
N GLY A 47 30.45 8.24 11.28
CA GLY A 47 29.46 9.03 11.99
C GLY A 47 28.71 10.01 11.11
N ALA A 48 28.03 10.93 11.77
CA ALA A 48 27.28 11.99 11.11
C ALA A 48 28.20 12.98 10.34
N PRO A 49 27.67 13.65 9.30
CA PRO A 49 28.33 14.82 8.71
C PRO A 49 28.67 15.89 9.77
N PRO A 50 29.72 16.71 9.55
CA PRO A 50 30.09 17.77 10.49
C PRO A 50 28.91 18.67 10.86
N GLY A 51 28.72 18.94 12.14
CA GLY A 51 27.64 19.79 12.65
C GLY A 51 26.24 19.18 12.59
N ARG A 52 26.10 17.89 12.28
CA ARG A 52 24.81 17.17 12.30
C ARG A 52 24.87 15.93 13.18
N LYS A 53 23.71 15.43 13.59
CA LYS A 53 23.53 14.12 14.23
C LYS A 53 22.77 13.20 13.28
N VAL A 54 23.05 11.91 13.30
CA VAL A 54 22.31 10.93 12.49
C VAL A 54 21.24 10.25 13.33
N VAL A 55 20.04 10.16 12.79
CA VAL A 55 18.99 9.27 13.32
C VAL A 55 18.87 8.09 12.39
N LEU A 56 19.22 6.90 12.89
CA LEU A 56 19.02 5.65 12.17
C LEU A 56 17.64 5.10 12.54
N PHE A 57 16.67 5.31 11.64
CA PHE A 57 15.32 4.78 11.78
C PHE A 57 15.21 3.39 11.13
N ILE A 58 14.79 2.40 11.90
CA ILE A 58 14.64 1.01 11.47
C ILE A 58 13.17 0.64 11.55
N ASP A 59 12.56 0.40 10.40
CA ASP A 59 11.21 -0.11 10.34
C ASP A 59 11.22 -1.64 10.21
N ASP A 60 10.15 -2.28 10.69
CA ASP A 60 10.01 -3.73 10.71
C ASP A 60 11.19 -4.46 11.42
N LEU A 61 11.66 -3.92 12.56
CA LEU A 61 12.82 -4.43 13.30
C LEU A 61 12.76 -5.95 13.55
N ASN A 62 11.58 -6.53 13.72
CA ASN A 62 11.39 -7.94 14.04
C ASN A 62 11.03 -8.85 12.85
N MET A 63 11.17 -8.36 11.62
CA MET A 63 10.98 -9.15 10.41
C MET A 63 12.17 -10.03 9.97
N PRO A 64 13.45 -9.73 10.27
CA PRO A 64 14.55 -10.56 9.79
C PRO A 64 14.44 -12.02 10.26
N ALA A 65 14.77 -12.96 9.37
CA ALA A 65 14.74 -14.38 9.68
C ALA A 65 15.72 -14.74 10.81
N LEU A 66 15.33 -15.76 11.58
CA LEU A 66 16.18 -16.36 12.60
C LEU A 66 17.09 -17.41 11.94
N GLU A 67 18.33 -17.51 12.39
CA GLU A 67 19.20 -18.62 12.04
C GLU A 67 18.76 -19.92 12.75
N THR A 68 19.41 -21.05 12.44
CA THR A 68 19.12 -22.36 13.02
C THR A 68 19.08 -22.37 14.55
N PHE A 69 19.90 -21.53 15.20
CA PHE A 69 19.99 -21.40 16.65
C PHE A 69 19.12 -20.28 17.25
N GLY A 70 18.25 -19.67 16.44
CA GLY A 70 17.29 -18.67 16.90
C GLY A 70 17.84 -17.25 17.05
N ALA A 71 19.12 -17.00 16.72
CA ALA A 71 19.66 -15.64 16.67
C ALA A 71 19.25 -14.94 15.37
N SER A 72 19.18 -13.61 15.40
CA SER A 72 19.01 -12.81 14.19
C SER A 72 20.26 -11.97 13.96
N PRO A 73 21.13 -12.34 13.00
CA PRO A 73 22.39 -11.65 12.78
C PRO A 73 22.29 -10.12 12.56
N PRO A 74 21.30 -9.59 11.80
CA PRO A 74 21.13 -8.13 11.66
C PRO A 74 20.84 -7.44 13.00
N ILE A 75 20.07 -8.10 13.87
CA ILE A 75 19.68 -7.57 15.17
C ILE A 75 20.85 -7.60 16.15
N GLU A 76 21.66 -8.65 16.10
CA GLU A 76 22.88 -8.74 16.90
C GLU A 76 23.92 -7.69 16.47
N LEU A 77 24.02 -7.38 15.17
CA LEU A 77 24.84 -6.28 14.68
C LEU A 77 24.36 -4.92 15.23
N LEU A 78 23.04 -4.66 15.22
CA LEU A 78 22.49 -3.43 15.81
C LEU A 78 22.76 -3.36 17.31
N ARG A 79 22.60 -4.49 18.03
CA ARG A 79 22.93 -4.58 19.45
C ARG A 79 24.41 -4.28 19.70
N GLN A 80 25.31 -4.75 18.83
CA GLN A 80 26.74 -4.46 18.91
C GLN A 80 27.02 -2.97 18.69
N ILE A 81 26.39 -2.34 17.69
CA ILE A 81 26.53 -0.91 17.44
C ILE A 81 26.08 -0.09 18.65
N MET A 82 24.90 -0.39 19.19
CA MET A 82 24.32 0.36 20.31
C MET A 82 25.04 0.09 21.63
N GLY A 83 25.46 -1.15 21.88
CA GLY A 83 26.08 -1.54 23.15
C GLY A 83 27.59 -1.30 23.22
N ASN A 84 28.30 -1.49 22.11
CA ASN A 84 29.76 -1.41 22.04
C ASN A 84 30.27 -0.18 21.26
N GLY A 85 29.37 0.61 20.66
CA GLY A 85 29.72 1.83 19.93
C GLY A 85 30.42 1.59 18.59
N GLY A 86 30.20 0.43 17.96
CA GLY A 86 30.89 0.07 16.71
C GLY A 86 30.68 -1.39 16.29
N PHE A 87 31.44 -1.81 15.27
CA PHE A 87 31.47 -3.19 14.78
C PHE A 87 32.82 -3.50 14.10
N TYR A 88 33.10 -4.78 13.87
CA TYR A 88 34.31 -5.22 13.17
C TYR A 88 34.15 -5.13 11.64
N ASP A 89 35.22 -4.74 10.96
CA ASP A 89 35.31 -4.82 9.51
C ASP A 89 35.40 -6.28 9.06
N ARG A 90 34.63 -6.62 8.01
CA ARG A 90 34.57 -7.99 7.47
C ARG A 90 35.69 -8.32 6.49
N LYS A 91 36.35 -7.31 5.93
CA LYS A 91 37.46 -7.42 4.95
C LYS A 91 38.82 -7.38 5.65
N VAL A 92 38.96 -6.60 6.72
CA VAL A 92 40.21 -6.46 7.49
C VAL A 92 40.03 -7.06 8.88
N ALA A 93 40.63 -8.23 9.09
CA ALA A 93 40.57 -8.93 10.36
C ALA A 93 41.06 -8.06 11.53
N GLY A 94 40.28 -8.03 12.62
CA GLY A 94 40.60 -7.27 13.83
C GLY A 94 40.42 -5.76 13.73
N PHE A 95 40.02 -5.21 12.57
CA PHE A 95 39.81 -3.77 12.43
C PHE A 95 38.45 -3.35 12.98
N TRP A 96 38.46 -2.57 14.07
CA TRP A 96 37.25 -2.05 14.71
C TRP A 96 36.86 -0.68 14.13
N LYS A 97 35.59 -0.55 13.71
CA LYS A 97 35.00 0.72 13.27
C LYS A 97 34.08 1.26 14.35
N HIS A 98 34.41 2.44 14.87
CA HIS A 98 33.56 3.17 15.80
C HIS A 98 32.43 3.89 15.08
N VAL A 99 31.23 3.88 15.68
CA VAL A 99 30.06 4.62 15.22
C VAL A 99 29.77 5.75 16.20
N GLN A 100 29.80 7.00 15.73
CA GLN A 100 29.61 8.21 16.55
C GLN A 100 28.47 9.08 16.02
N ASP A 101 27.82 9.81 16.95
CA ASP A 101 26.72 10.74 16.65
C ASP A 101 25.53 10.09 15.93
N VAL A 102 25.27 8.82 16.23
CA VAL A 102 24.13 8.06 15.72
C VAL A 102 23.16 7.72 16.85
N THR A 103 21.90 8.08 16.68
CA THR A 103 20.80 7.65 17.55
C THR A 103 19.93 6.66 16.79
N VAL A 104 19.72 5.47 17.36
CA VAL A 104 18.88 4.43 16.74
C VAL A 104 17.45 4.59 17.23
N VAL A 105 16.51 4.61 16.29
CA VAL A 105 15.06 4.57 16.53
C VAL A 105 14.53 3.37 15.77
N ALA A 106 13.69 2.55 16.40
CA ALA A 106 13.14 1.39 15.75
C ALA A 106 11.63 1.31 15.93
N ALA A 107 10.94 0.75 14.93
CA ALA A 107 9.54 0.40 14.97
C ALA A 107 9.38 -1.09 14.63
N CYS A 108 8.46 -1.76 15.32
CA CYS A 108 8.09 -3.14 15.03
C CYS A 108 6.61 -3.36 15.33
N GLY A 109 5.98 -4.25 14.57
CA GLY A 109 4.67 -4.78 14.90
C GLY A 109 4.74 -5.81 16.04
N PRO A 110 3.60 -6.17 16.64
CA PRO A 110 3.54 -7.28 17.58
C PRO A 110 4.06 -8.59 16.94
N PRO A 111 4.59 -9.54 17.72
CA PRO A 111 5.13 -10.80 17.22
C PRO A 111 4.00 -11.73 16.77
N GLU A 112 3.46 -11.46 15.59
CA GLU A 112 2.41 -12.24 14.93
C GLU A 112 2.62 -12.23 13.40
N GLY A 113 2.10 -13.24 12.70
CA GLY A 113 2.06 -13.28 11.23
C GLY A 113 3.44 -13.28 10.56
N GLY A 114 4.40 -14.03 11.12
CA GLY A 114 5.78 -14.12 10.60
C GLY A 114 6.76 -13.11 11.20
N ARG A 115 6.30 -12.27 12.14
CA ARG A 115 7.17 -11.40 12.94
C ARG A 115 7.73 -12.14 14.15
N ASN A 116 9.03 -12.03 14.36
CA ASN A 116 9.72 -12.68 15.46
C ASN A 116 9.57 -11.89 16.78
N PRO A 117 9.68 -12.54 17.95
CA PRO A 117 9.80 -11.82 19.21
C PRO A 117 11.13 -11.07 19.28
N VAL A 118 11.12 -9.82 19.74
CA VAL A 118 12.35 -9.04 19.95
C VAL A 118 13.03 -9.51 21.24
N THR A 119 14.34 -9.77 21.17
CA THR A 119 15.09 -10.30 22.32
C THR A 119 15.26 -9.26 23.43
N ALA A 120 15.18 -9.69 24.70
CA ALA A 120 15.40 -8.82 25.87
C ALA A 120 16.79 -8.15 25.88
N ARG A 121 17.78 -8.81 25.25
CA ARG A 121 19.14 -8.28 25.10
C ARG A 121 19.21 -7.03 24.24
N LEU A 122 18.31 -6.90 23.27
CA LEU A 122 18.19 -5.70 22.45
C LEU A 122 17.29 -4.67 23.14
N THR A 123 16.12 -5.08 23.63
CA THR A 123 15.15 -4.12 24.19
C THR A 123 15.67 -3.37 25.41
N ARG A 124 16.60 -3.95 26.20
CA ARG A 124 17.27 -3.23 27.29
C ARG A 124 18.05 -1.97 26.86
N LEU A 125 18.41 -1.88 25.56
CA LEU A 125 19.11 -0.74 24.98
C LEU A 125 18.15 0.33 24.42
N PHE A 126 16.84 0.08 24.48
CA PHE A 126 15.80 0.97 23.98
C PHE A 126 14.89 1.46 25.11
N HIS A 127 14.34 2.66 24.92
CA HIS A 127 13.12 3.06 25.61
C HIS A 127 11.93 2.55 24.80
N LEU A 128 11.13 1.67 25.40
CA LEU A 128 9.98 1.07 24.74
C LEU A 128 8.75 1.98 24.85
N LEU A 129 8.13 2.28 23.71
CA LEU A 129 6.87 3.01 23.63
C LEU A 129 5.82 2.10 22.98
N HIS A 130 4.73 1.84 23.69
CA HIS A 130 3.61 1.07 23.18
C HIS A 130 2.56 2.02 22.58
N ILE A 131 2.24 1.83 21.30
CA ILE A 131 1.16 2.55 20.62
C ILE A 131 -0.06 1.64 20.58
N PRO A 132 -1.09 1.89 21.41
CA PRO A 132 -2.29 1.07 21.41
C PRO A 132 -3.06 1.25 20.09
N THR A 133 -3.94 0.29 19.80
CA THR A 133 -4.92 0.43 18.73
C THR A 133 -5.86 1.59 19.01
N LEU A 134 -6.29 2.29 17.96
CA LEU A 134 -7.21 3.42 18.08
C LEU A 134 -8.61 2.93 18.48
N SER A 135 -9.25 3.64 19.40
CA SER A 135 -10.65 3.42 19.73
C SER A 135 -11.56 3.86 18.57
N ASP A 136 -12.78 3.31 18.52
CA ASP A 136 -13.79 3.66 17.54
C ASP A 136 -14.12 5.15 17.54
N GLU A 137 -14.23 5.77 18.71
CA GLU A 137 -14.48 7.21 18.88
C GLU A 137 -13.31 8.03 18.31
N SER A 138 -12.08 7.56 18.53
CA SER A 138 -10.89 8.22 18.01
C SER A 138 -10.83 8.14 16.49
N MET A 139 -11.12 6.96 15.91
CA MET A 139 -11.21 6.79 14.45
C MET A 139 -12.29 7.70 13.86
N LYS A 140 -13.50 7.68 14.44
CA LYS A 140 -14.61 8.54 14.00
C LYS A 140 -14.23 10.02 14.06
N ARG A 141 -13.60 10.48 15.15
CA ARG A 141 -13.19 11.88 15.29
C ARG A 141 -12.14 12.29 14.25
N ILE A 142 -11.12 11.45 14.02
CA ILE A 142 -10.04 11.73 13.07
C ILE A 142 -10.63 11.85 11.65
N PHE A 143 -11.36 10.85 11.19
CA PHE A 143 -11.89 10.84 9.82
C PHE A 143 -13.02 11.85 9.62
N HIS A 144 -13.82 12.13 10.65
CA HIS A 144 -14.79 13.22 10.59
C HIS A 144 -14.10 14.57 10.41
N SER A 145 -13.04 14.85 11.18
CA SER A 145 -12.29 16.10 11.03
C SER A 145 -11.70 16.26 9.62
N ILE A 146 -11.17 15.18 9.04
CA ILE A 146 -10.60 15.18 7.69
C ILE A 146 -11.70 15.45 6.65
N LEU A 147 -12.78 14.66 6.68
CA LEU A 147 -13.82 14.72 5.66
C LEU A 147 -14.63 16.01 5.74
N GLN A 148 -15.01 16.42 6.96
CA GLN A 148 -15.72 17.68 7.19
C GLN A 148 -14.87 18.89 6.78
N GLY A 149 -13.58 18.89 7.18
CA GLY A 149 -12.64 19.95 6.83
C GLY A 149 -12.45 20.06 5.31
N PHE A 150 -12.36 18.94 4.61
CA PHE A 150 -12.29 18.90 3.16
C PHE A 150 -13.55 19.47 2.50
N PHE A 151 -14.75 19.02 2.91
CA PHE A 151 -16.00 19.50 2.33
C PHE A 151 -16.23 20.99 2.58
N GLN A 152 -15.81 21.50 3.74
CA GLN A 152 -15.86 22.93 4.04
C GLN A 152 -14.84 23.71 3.19
N ALA A 153 -13.57 23.30 3.16
CA ALA A 153 -12.51 24.02 2.45
C ALA A 153 -12.76 24.11 0.93
N LYS A 154 -13.41 23.11 0.34
CA LYS A 154 -13.74 23.07 -1.08
C LYS A 154 -15.11 23.66 -1.42
N ASN A 155 -15.89 24.15 -0.45
CA ASN A 155 -17.24 24.70 -0.65
C ASN A 155 -18.24 23.71 -1.27
N PHE A 156 -18.32 22.49 -0.75
CA PHE A 156 -19.40 21.56 -1.08
C PHE A 156 -20.76 22.06 -0.57
N SER A 157 -21.85 21.58 -1.17
CA SER A 157 -23.22 21.89 -0.75
C SER A 157 -23.48 21.49 0.71
N GLY A 158 -24.42 22.18 1.37
CA GLY A 158 -24.82 21.86 2.75
C GLY A 158 -25.20 20.39 2.92
N GLU A 159 -25.99 19.86 1.98
CA GLU A 159 -26.40 18.45 1.97
C GLU A 159 -25.23 17.47 1.96
N VAL A 160 -24.18 17.74 1.17
CA VAL A 160 -22.99 16.87 1.12
C VAL A 160 -22.15 17.01 2.39
N ARG A 161 -22.03 18.23 2.93
CA ARG A 161 -21.32 18.48 4.18
C ARG A 161 -21.95 17.73 5.35
N ASP A 162 -23.28 17.74 5.45
CA ASP A 162 -24.00 17.07 6.54
C ASP A 162 -23.84 15.55 6.51
N MET A 163 -23.48 14.98 5.34
CA MET A 163 -23.20 13.55 5.21
C MET A 163 -21.88 13.10 5.85
N ALA A 164 -20.94 13.99 6.14
CA ALA A 164 -19.61 13.61 6.60
C ALA A 164 -19.64 12.72 7.85
N LYS A 165 -20.49 13.06 8.84
CA LYS A 165 -20.62 12.28 10.08
C LYS A 165 -21.19 10.89 9.82
N SER A 166 -22.24 10.80 9.00
CA SER A 166 -22.88 9.55 8.62
C SER A 166 -21.93 8.60 7.89
N LEU A 167 -21.22 9.11 6.88
CA LEU A 167 -20.28 8.30 6.09
C LEU A 167 -19.12 7.79 6.95
N VAL A 168 -18.63 8.62 7.88
CA VAL A 168 -17.54 8.21 8.79
C VAL A 168 -18.00 7.12 9.75
N ASN A 169 -19.18 7.27 10.35
CA ASN A 169 -19.74 6.24 11.24
C ASN A 169 -19.93 4.91 10.51
N ALA A 170 -20.51 4.95 9.30
CA ALA A 170 -20.70 3.77 8.46
C ALA A 170 -19.36 3.11 8.08
N SER A 171 -18.37 3.90 7.67
CA SER A 171 -17.05 3.38 7.26
C SER A 171 -16.31 2.71 8.41
N VAL A 172 -16.35 3.29 9.62
CA VAL A 172 -15.72 2.70 10.81
C VAL A 172 -16.41 1.39 11.20
N GLU A 173 -17.74 1.32 11.12
CA GLU A 173 -18.48 0.09 11.41
C GLU A 173 -18.16 -1.02 10.39
N ILE A 174 -18.16 -0.70 9.09
CA ILE A 174 -17.76 -1.64 8.03
C ILE A 174 -16.34 -2.12 8.27
N PHE A 175 -15.39 -1.21 8.51
CA PHE A 175 -13.99 -1.57 8.78
C PHE A 175 -13.86 -2.54 9.96
N ASN A 176 -14.52 -2.27 11.08
CA ASN A 176 -14.48 -3.14 12.25
C ASN A 176 -15.09 -4.52 11.97
N LYS A 177 -16.29 -4.57 11.36
CA LYS A 177 -16.94 -5.85 11.00
C LYS A 177 -16.11 -6.65 9.99
N THR A 178 -15.56 -6.00 8.97
CA THR A 178 -14.68 -6.64 7.98
C THR A 178 -13.42 -7.17 8.63
N ARG A 179 -12.73 -6.38 9.47
CA ARG A 179 -11.54 -6.82 10.21
C ARG A 179 -11.85 -8.05 11.10
N ASP A 180 -13.00 -8.05 11.76
CA ASP A 180 -13.32 -9.08 12.75
C ASP A 180 -13.77 -10.40 12.10
N LYS A 181 -14.55 -10.34 11.00
CA LYS A 181 -15.07 -11.53 10.31
C LYS A 181 -14.14 -12.04 9.19
N MET A 182 -13.54 -11.14 8.40
CA MET A 182 -12.71 -11.49 7.25
C MET A 182 -11.23 -11.57 7.65
N ARG A 183 -10.91 -12.56 8.50
CA ARG A 183 -9.54 -12.78 8.98
C ARG A 183 -8.71 -13.59 7.97
N PRO A 184 -7.37 -13.44 7.98
CA PRO A 184 -6.48 -14.28 7.19
C PRO A 184 -6.68 -15.76 7.54
N LYS A 185 -6.99 -16.58 6.54
CA LYS A 185 -7.04 -18.05 6.62
C LYS A 185 -6.00 -18.64 5.66
N PRO A 186 -5.61 -19.92 5.78
CA PRO A 186 -4.73 -20.57 4.80
C PRO A 186 -5.24 -20.46 3.35
N THR A 187 -6.56 -20.46 3.14
CA THR A 187 -7.20 -20.27 1.83
C THR A 187 -7.30 -18.81 1.39
N THR A 188 -7.32 -17.87 2.34
CA THR A 188 -7.43 -16.41 2.10
C THR A 188 -6.37 -15.63 2.90
N PRO A 189 -5.08 -15.88 2.68
CA PRO A 189 -4.02 -15.26 3.49
C PRO A 189 -3.89 -13.74 3.25
N HIS A 190 -4.41 -13.26 2.12
CA HIS A 190 -4.39 -11.85 1.74
C HIS A 190 -5.47 -10.99 2.42
N TYR A 191 -6.37 -11.59 3.23
CA TYR A 191 -7.40 -10.88 3.98
C TYR A 191 -6.82 -10.13 5.19
N THR A 192 -5.97 -9.15 4.91
CA THR A 192 -5.34 -8.30 5.92
C THR A 192 -5.91 -6.89 5.82
N PHE A 193 -6.77 -6.54 6.77
CA PHE A 193 -7.41 -5.23 6.83
C PHE A 193 -6.83 -4.43 7.99
N ASN A 194 -6.34 -3.23 7.69
CA ASN A 194 -5.75 -2.32 8.67
C ASN A 194 -6.27 -0.89 8.48
N LEU A 195 -5.90 0.01 9.40
CA LEU A 195 -6.39 1.39 9.38
C LEU A 195 -6.04 2.15 8.08
N ARG A 196 -4.99 1.75 7.35
CA ARG A 196 -4.64 2.33 6.04
C ARG A 196 -5.75 2.10 5.03
N ASP A 197 -6.44 0.99 5.12
CA ASP A 197 -7.53 0.65 4.19
C ASP A 197 -8.73 1.57 4.40
N LEU A 198 -9.08 1.80 5.66
CA LEU A 198 -10.07 2.83 6.01
C LEU A 198 -9.61 4.22 5.58
N ALA A 199 -8.33 4.56 5.75
CA ALA A 199 -7.79 5.84 5.30
C ALA A 199 -7.85 6.01 3.77
N LYS A 200 -7.65 4.94 3.00
CA LYS A 200 -7.77 4.95 1.54
C LYS A 200 -9.19 5.28 1.07
N VAL A 201 -10.22 4.81 1.78
CA VAL A 201 -11.62 5.16 1.45
C VAL A 201 -11.79 6.68 1.47
N PHE A 202 -11.34 7.35 2.54
CA PHE A 202 -11.44 8.80 2.64
C PHE A 202 -10.50 9.52 1.68
N GLN A 203 -9.30 8.97 1.44
CA GLN A 203 -8.39 9.50 0.43
C GLN A 203 -9.05 9.52 -0.96
N GLY A 204 -9.76 8.45 -1.35
CA GLY A 204 -10.55 8.37 -2.57
C GLY A 204 -11.64 9.43 -2.63
N ILE A 205 -12.44 9.56 -1.58
CA ILE A 205 -13.49 10.60 -1.50
C ILE A 205 -12.91 12.01 -1.66
N THR A 206 -11.72 12.28 -1.10
CA THR A 206 -11.08 13.60 -1.18
C THR A 206 -10.56 13.99 -2.57
N GLN A 207 -10.63 13.09 -3.56
CA GLN A 207 -10.27 13.40 -4.95
C GLN A 207 -11.38 14.14 -5.71
N VAL A 208 -12.62 14.06 -5.24
CA VAL A 208 -13.78 14.63 -5.95
C VAL A 208 -13.84 16.16 -5.83
N THR A 209 -14.51 16.81 -6.78
CA THR A 209 -14.77 18.25 -6.73
C THR A 209 -16.25 18.55 -6.47
N PRO A 210 -16.58 19.74 -5.91
CA PRO A 210 -17.98 20.16 -5.70
C PRO A 210 -18.78 20.26 -7.00
N ARG A 211 -18.11 20.44 -8.14
CA ARG A 211 -18.75 20.49 -9.46
C ARG A 211 -19.33 19.14 -9.87
N VAL A 212 -18.64 18.07 -9.52
CA VAL A 212 -19.03 16.69 -9.83
C VAL A 212 -20.01 16.16 -8.78
N CYS A 213 -19.68 16.34 -7.50
CA CYS A 213 -20.47 15.80 -6.40
C CYS A 213 -21.27 16.90 -5.69
N LYS A 214 -22.49 17.15 -6.20
CA LYS A 214 -23.40 18.21 -5.71
C LYS A 214 -24.45 17.70 -4.73
N LEU A 215 -24.87 16.45 -4.90
CA LEU A 215 -26.02 15.86 -4.22
C LEU A 215 -25.57 14.81 -3.22
N LYS A 216 -26.39 14.61 -2.20
CA LYS A 216 -26.24 13.51 -1.25
C LYS A 216 -26.12 12.14 -1.93
N ARG A 217 -26.93 11.89 -2.96
CA ARG A 217 -26.88 10.62 -3.74
C ARG A 217 -25.50 10.39 -4.37
N SER A 218 -24.89 11.44 -4.92
CA SER A 218 -23.58 11.35 -5.57
C SER A 218 -22.47 11.01 -4.56
N VAL A 219 -22.45 11.66 -3.39
CA VAL A 219 -21.44 11.36 -2.36
C VAL A 219 -21.62 9.96 -1.77
N THR A 220 -22.87 9.49 -1.63
CA THR A 220 -23.15 8.12 -1.20
C THR A 220 -22.62 7.10 -2.21
N ARG A 221 -22.85 7.31 -3.52
CA ARG A 221 -22.36 6.42 -4.58
C ARG A 221 -20.83 6.40 -4.65
N LEU A 222 -20.21 7.56 -4.49
CA LEU A 222 -18.75 7.68 -4.37
C LEU A 222 -18.22 6.89 -3.17
N TRP A 223 -18.83 7.07 -1.99
CA TRP A 223 -18.43 6.33 -0.78
C TRP A 223 -18.58 4.82 -0.94
N ILE A 224 -19.67 4.34 -1.57
CA ILE A 224 -19.85 2.91 -1.89
C ILE A 224 -18.72 2.45 -2.81
N HIS A 225 -18.44 3.18 -3.89
CA HIS A 225 -17.35 2.84 -4.81
C HIS A 225 -16.01 2.70 -4.09
N GLU A 226 -15.63 3.69 -3.28
CA GLU A 226 -14.38 3.65 -2.52
C GLU A 226 -14.31 2.51 -1.51
N SER A 227 -15.44 2.21 -0.86
CA SER A 227 -15.55 1.07 0.07
C SER A 227 -15.37 -0.26 -0.68
N LEU A 228 -15.91 -0.39 -1.89
CA LEU A 228 -15.73 -1.56 -2.73
C LEU A 228 -14.27 -1.73 -3.17
N ARG A 229 -13.65 -0.66 -3.70
CA ARG A 229 -12.24 -0.70 -4.14
C ARG A 229 -11.29 -1.01 -2.99
N CYS A 230 -11.58 -0.50 -1.80
CA CYS A 230 -10.74 -0.75 -0.64
C CYS A 230 -10.98 -2.14 -0.05
N PHE A 231 -12.21 -2.59 0.15
CA PHE A 231 -12.48 -3.83 0.89
C PHE A 231 -12.95 -4.98 -0.01
N TYR A 232 -13.96 -4.75 -0.84
CA TYR A 232 -14.63 -5.79 -1.63
C TYR A 232 -13.73 -6.43 -2.69
N ASP A 233 -12.92 -5.64 -3.40
CA ASP A 233 -12.07 -6.16 -4.48
C ASP A 233 -11.02 -7.19 -3.99
N ARG A 234 -10.72 -7.18 -2.67
CA ARG A 234 -9.83 -8.17 -2.04
C ARG A 234 -10.51 -9.48 -1.70
N LEU A 235 -11.84 -9.56 -1.75
CA LEU A 235 -12.59 -10.74 -1.35
C LEU A 235 -12.53 -11.79 -2.47
N ALA A 236 -12.11 -13.00 -2.12
CA ALA A 236 -11.90 -14.11 -3.03
C ALA A 236 -13.17 -14.94 -3.25
N THR A 237 -13.97 -15.15 -2.21
CA THR A 237 -15.16 -16.03 -2.29
C THR A 237 -16.43 -15.24 -2.61
N GLN A 238 -17.37 -15.87 -3.31
CA GLN A 238 -18.67 -15.25 -3.58
C GLN A 238 -19.49 -15.04 -2.29
N GLU A 239 -19.37 -15.95 -1.32
CA GLU A 239 -20.02 -15.82 -0.02
C GLU A 239 -19.55 -14.56 0.72
N ASP A 240 -18.24 -14.32 0.78
CA ASP A 240 -17.69 -13.11 1.42
C ASP A 240 -18.14 -11.83 0.70
N ARG A 241 -18.19 -11.88 -0.64
CA ARG A 241 -18.64 -10.77 -1.48
C ARG A 241 -20.11 -10.44 -1.24
N THR A 242 -20.98 -11.46 -1.24
CA THR A 242 -22.40 -11.32 -0.95
C THR A 242 -22.62 -10.79 0.46
N TYR A 243 -21.92 -11.33 1.47
CA TYR A 243 -21.98 -10.79 2.83
C TYR A 243 -21.54 -9.32 2.91
N PHE A 244 -20.52 -8.93 2.14
CA PHE A 244 -20.08 -7.55 2.11
C PHE A 244 -21.15 -6.62 1.53
N THR A 245 -21.78 -6.98 0.41
CA THR A 245 -22.76 -6.13 -0.28
C THR A 245 -24.14 -6.17 0.37
N GLU A 246 -24.68 -7.35 0.67
CA GLU A 246 -26.05 -7.53 1.16
C GLU A 246 -26.17 -7.28 2.66
N ASP A 247 -25.20 -7.72 3.47
CA ASP A 247 -25.29 -7.57 4.93
C ASP A 247 -24.56 -6.31 5.42
N LEU A 248 -23.28 -6.12 5.05
CA LEU A 248 -22.48 -5.01 5.60
C LEU A 248 -22.87 -3.65 5.02
N MET A 249 -22.83 -3.52 3.69
CA MET A 249 -23.06 -2.25 3.03
C MET A 249 -24.52 -1.79 3.20
N MET A 250 -25.50 -2.69 3.03
CA MET A 250 -26.91 -2.31 3.17
C MET A 250 -27.32 -2.00 4.60
N ASP A 251 -26.81 -2.73 5.61
CA ASP A 251 -27.03 -2.39 7.03
C ASP A 251 -26.47 -0.98 7.35
N ALA A 252 -25.25 -0.70 6.90
CA ALA A 252 -24.61 0.60 7.11
C ALA A 252 -25.36 1.73 6.39
N LEU A 253 -25.81 1.51 5.14
CA LEU A 253 -26.62 2.47 4.39
C LEU A 253 -27.93 2.77 5.14
N THR A 254 -28.68 1.74 5.51
CA THR A 254 -30.00 1.88 6.14
C THR A 254 -29.92 2.60 7.49
N ARG A 255 -28.87 2.35 8.28
CA ARG A 255 -28.73 2.92 9.62
C ARG A 255 -28.12 4.31 9.65
N PHE A 256 -27.18 4.62 8.76
CA PHE A 256 -26.40 5.87 8.84
C PHE A 256 -26.73 6.87 7.75
N VAL A 257 -27.17 6.43 6.57
CA VAL A 257 -27.45 7.28 5.42
C VAL A 257 -28.97 7.41 5.28
N SER A 258 -29.51 8.59 5.55
CA SER A 258 -30.96 8.78 5.37
C SER A 258 -31.34 8.79 3.88
N GLY A 259 -32.40 8.08 3.53
CA GLY A 259 -32.86 7.91 2.16
C GLY A 259 -33.42 6.50 1.96
N GLN A 260 -34.02 6.27 0.79
CA GLN A 260 -34.35 4.91 0.35
C GLN A 260 -33.13 4.34 -0.36
N HIS A 261 -32.64 3.22 0.14
CA HIS A 261 -31.49 2.49 -0.37
C HIS A 261 -31.93 1.08 -0.69
N SER A 262 -31.77 0.65 -1.94
CA SER A 262 -31.99 -0.74 -2.34
C SER A 262 -30.68 -1.36 -2.81
N HIS A 263 -30.55 -2.67 -2.63
CA HIS A 263 -29.40 -3.42 -3.15
C HIS A 263 -29.32 -3.30 -4.68
N ALA A 264 -30.47 -3.37 -5.35
CA ALA A 264 -30.61 -3.23 -6.79
C ALA A 264 -30.03 -1.92 -7.35
N ASP A 265 -30.19 -0.80 -6.63
CA ASP A 265 -29.69 0.52 -7.06
C ASP A 265 -28.17 0.62 -7.16
N TYR A 266 -27.45 -0.25 -6.45
CA TYR A 266 -26.00 -0.15 -6.27
C TYR A 266 -25.23 -1.36 -6.80
N PHE A 267 -25.84 -2.55 -6.81
CA PHE A 267 -25.10 -3.80 -7.02
C PHE A 267 -25.65 -4.73 -8.12
N GLU A 268 -26.91 -4.57 -8.55
CA GLU A 268 -27.51 -5.44 -9.58
C GLU A 268 -27.39 -4.89 -11.02
N GLY A 269 -27.16 -3.57 -11.15
CA GLY A 269 -27.01 -2.88 -12.42
C GLY A 269 -25.57 -2.80 -12.95
N ASP A 270 -25.30 -1.73 -13.70
CA ASP A 270 -23.94 -1.41 -14.12
C ASP A 270 -23.06 -1.07 -12.90
N PRO A 271 -21.80 -1.55 -12.86
CA PRO A 271 -20.91 -1.29 -11.72
C PRO A 271 -20.69 0.18 -11.45
N LEU A 272 -20.68 0.54 -10.16
CA LEU A 272 -20.28 1.86 -9.72
C LEU A 272 -18.78 2.05 -9.95
N VAL A 273 -18.42 2.93 -10.88
CA VAL A 273 -17.04 3.27 -11.20
C VAL A 273 -16.85 4.78 -11.10
N TRP A 274 -15.86 5.18 -10.30
CA TRP A 274 -15.32 6.53 -10.28
C TRP A 274 -13.89 6.48 -10.79
N ALA A 275 -13.52 7.44 -11.64
CA ALA A 275 -12.21 7.47 -12.27
C ALA A 275 -11.85 8.89 -12.71
N ASP A 276 -10.54 9.17 -12.78
CA ASP A 276 -9.97 10.43 -13.25
C ASP A 276 -9.53 10.37 -14.72
N PHE A 277 -9.49 9.17 -15.30
CA PHE A 277 -9.05 8.90 -16.67
C PHE A 277 -10.19 8.87 -17.69
N LEU A 278 -11.43 9.18 -17.29
CA LEU A 278 -12.60 9.10 -18.18
C LEU A 278 -12.54 10.08 -19.36
N ARG A 279 -11.72 11.13 -19.27
CA ARG A 279 -11.52 12.14 -20.32
C ARG A 279 -10.11 12.02 -20.90
N ILE A 280 -10.01 11.43 -22.08
CA ILE A 280 -8.74 11.22 -22.77
C ILE A 280 -8.14 12.56 -23.19
N GLY A 281 -6.83 12.74 -22.99
CA GLY A 281 -6.11 13.95 -23.37
C GLY A 281 -6.40 15.20 -22.52
N ALA A 282 -7.22 15.10 -21.47
CA ALA A 282 -7.48 16.20 -20.57
C ALA A 282 -6.23 16.55 -19.74
N VAL A 283 -5.80 17.81 -19.79
CA VAL A 283 -4.68 18.32 -18.98
C VAL A 283 -5.01 18.23 -17.48
N ASP A 284 -6.24 18.64 -17.14
CA ASP A 284 -6.77 18.49 -15.79
C ASP A 284 -7.64 17.23 -15.71
N ARG A 285 -7.11 16.21 -15.03
CA ARG A 285 -7.86 14.99 -14.72
C ARG A 285 -8.92 15.27 -13.67
N VAL A 286 -10.17 14.91 -13.98
CA VAL A 286 -11.32 15.14 -13.10
C VAL A 286 -11.84 13.81 -12.61
N TYR A 287 -11.79 13.58 -11.30
CA TYR A 287 -12.35 12.39 -10.68
C TYR A 287 -13.89 12.44 -10.71
N GLU A 288 -14.51 11.62 -11.55
CA GLU A 288 -15.95 11.62 -11.77
C GLU A 288 -16.55 10.22 -11.94
N GLU A 289 -17.88 10.15 -11.79
CA GLU A 289 -18.64 8.92 -11.94
C GLU A 289 -18.84 8.57 -13.41
N LEU A 290 -18.58 7.32 -13.77
CA LEU A 290 -18.90 6.80 -15.09
C LEU A 290 -20.41 6.53 -15.20
N THR A 291 -21.11 7.29 -16.03
CA THR A 291 -22.57 7.17 -16.23
C THR A 291 -22.97 5.99 -17.11
N GLU A 292 -22.12 5.62 -18.07
CA GLU A 292 -22.38 4.55 -19.04
C GLU A 292 -21.22 3.55 -19.03
N PHE A 293 -21.40 2.44 -18.32
CA PHE A 293 -20.34 1.43 -18.17
C PHE A 293 -19.89 0.83 -19.50
N LYS A 294 -20.79 0.79 -20.50
CA LYS A 294 -20.50 0.32 -21.87
C LYS A 294 -19.42 1.12 -22.59
N LYS A 295 -19.13 2.35 -22.18
CA LYS A 295 -18.08 3.20 -22.79
C LYS A 295 -16.68 2.87 -22.28
N LEU A 296 -16.57 2.22 -21.12
CA LEU A 296 -15.28 1.95 -20.48
C LEU A 296 -14.29 1.17 -21.37
N PRO A 297 -14.69 0.10 -22.09
CA PRO A 297 -13.77 -0.63 -22.95
C PRO A 297 -13.20 0.22 -24.09
N GLY A 298 -14.02 1.12 -24.68
CA GLY A 298 -13.54 2.04 -25.71
C GLY A 298 -12.49 2.99 -25.16
N ILE A 299 -12.77 3.61 -24.00
CA ILE A 299 -11.82 4.52 -23.33
C ILE A 299 -10.49 3.81 -23.04
N LEU A 300 -10.54 2.57 -22.54
CA LEU A 300 -9.33 1.81 -22.25
C LEU A 300 -8.56 1.36 -23.51
N SER A 301 -9.28 1.06 -24.60
CA SER A 301 -8.68 0.76 -25.90
C SER A 301 -7.93 1.97 -26.44
N ASP A 302 -8.53 3.16 -26.37
CA ASP A 302 -7.91 4.40 -26.81
C ASP A 302 -6.61 4.69 -26.02
N TYR A 303 -6.60 4.48 -24.69
CA TYR A 303 -5.38 4.60 -23.88
C TYR A 303 -4.31 3.57 -24.25
N GLN A 304 -4.72 2.36 -24.60
CA GLN A 304 -3.80 1.31 -25.06
C GLN A 304 -3.19 1.67 -26.42
N ASP A 305 -3.98 2.26 -27.32
CA ASP A 305 -3.50 2.74 -28.61
C ASP A 305 -2.53 3.92 -28.44
N ASP A 306 -2.81 4.89 -27.56
CA ASP A 306 -1.90 5.97 -27.20
C ASP A 306 -0.57 5.45 -26.63
N TYR A 307 -0.64 4.44 -25.75
CA TYR A 307 0.55 3.79 -25.20
C TYR A 307 1.39 3.10 -26.30
N ASN A 308 0.73 2.35 -27.19
CA ASN A 308 1.38 1.66 -28.30
C ASN A 308 1.98 2.65 -29.32
N ALA A 309 1.31 3.77 -29.58
CA ALA A 309 1.80 4.84 -30.44
C ALA A 309 3.04 5.51 -29.84
N TYR A 310 3.02 5.81 -28.53
CA TYR A 310 4.18 6.36 -27.82
C TYR A 310 5.39 5.42 -27.87
N MET A 311 5.19 4.13 -27.61
CA MET A 311 6.27 3.13 -27.62
C MET A 311 6.83 2.87 -29.03
N SER A 312 6.01 3.04 -30.08
CA SER A 312 6.45 2.91 -31.47
C SER A 312 7.12 4.17 -32.04
N GLY A 313 6.83 5.35 -31.48
CA GLY A 313 7.49 6.62 -31.84
C GLY A 313 8.86 6.86 -31.20
N GLY A 314 9.29 6.02 -30.24
CA GLY A 314 10.52 6.20 -29.46
C GLY A 314 11.84 5.73 -30.09
N THR A 315 11.81 5.04 -31.23
CA THR A 315 13.01 4.48 -31.91
C THR A 315 13.47 5.31 -33.11
N GLY A 316 13.33 6.64 -33.03
CA GLY A 316 13.76 7.59 -34.07
C GLY A 316 15.12 8.24 -33.78
N ARG A 317 16.06 7.54 -33.14
CA ARG A 317 17.49 7.90 -33.18
C ARG A 317 18.25 6.72 -33.75
N GLU A 318 18.74 6.94 -34.96
CA GLU A 318 19.61 6.07 -35.74
C GLU A 318 20.78 5.60 -34.87
N ASP A 319 20.81 4.29 -34.61
CA ASP A 319 22.04 3.51 -34.57
C ASP A 319 21.68 2.15 -35.18
N ASP A 320 22.16 1.96 -36.40
CA ASP A 320 22.02 0.78 -37.22
C ASP A 320 22.89 -0.34 -36.64
N ASP A 321 22.29 -1.20 -35.80
CA ASP A 321 22.88 -2.49 -35.44
C ASP A 321 21.78 -3.56 -35.45
N GLY A 322 21.91 -4.47 -36.41
CA GLY A 322 20.96 -5.52 -36.80
C GLY A 322 20.66 -6.58 -35.74
N SER A 323 20.07 -6.18 -34.61
CA SER A 323 19.38 -7.07 -33.68
C SER A 323 17.91 -6.68 -33.62
N GLY A 324 17.03 -7.61 -34.03
CA GLY A 324 15.58 -7.40 -34.08
C GLY A 324 15.01 -7.14 -32.69
N GLY A 325 14.93 -5.87 -32.30
CA GLY A 325 14.23 -5.44 -31.09
C GLY A 325 12.73 -5.71 -31.26
N ALA A 326 12.21 -6.69 -30.52
CA ALA A 326 10.79 -6.97 -30.47
C ALA A 326 10.03 -5.71 -30.05
N LYS A 327 9.17 -5.19 -30.94
CA LYS A 327 8.26 -4.08 -30.62
C LYS A 327 7.33 -4.53 -29.49
N SER A 328 7.45 -3.94 -28.31
CA SER A 328 6.57 -4.25 -27.19
C SER A 328 5.21 -3.60 -27.41
N VAL A 329 4.31 -4.29 -28.10
CA VAL A 329 2.91 -3.86 -28.27
C VAL A 329 2.11 -4.40 -27.09
N LEU A 330 1.41 -3.52 -26.39
CA LEU A 330 0.43 -3.89 -25.38
C LEU A 330 -0.84 -4.34 -26.11
N ASN A 331 -1.16 -5.63 -26.04
CA ASN A 331 -2.36 -6.23 -26.63
C ASN A 331 -3.27 -6.75 -25.51
N LEU A 332 -3.93 -5.82 -24.80
CA LEU A 332 -4.96 -6.18 -23.83
C LEU A 332 -6.28 -6.43 -24.54
N VAL A 333 -6.95 -7.50 -24.15
CA VAL A 333 -8.35 -7.74 -24.50
C VAL A 333 -9.17 -7.52 -23.23
N PHE A 334 -10.00 -6.48 -23.25
CA PHE A 334 -10.92 -6.21 -22.15
C PHE A 334 -12.12 -7.16 -22.30
N LEU A 335 -12.25 -8.14 -21.39
CA LEU A 335 -13.40 -9.07 -21.33
C LEU A 335 -14.25 -8.87 -20.06
N ARG A 336 -15.58 -8.83 -20.24
CA ARG A 336 -16.54 -8.78 -19.14
C ARG A 336 -16.75 -10.21 -18.63
N ILE A 337 -16.01 -10.62 -17.60
CA ILE A 337 -16.08 -12.01 -17.10
C ILE A 337 -16.96 -12.15 -15.85
N THR A 338 -17.34 -11.07 -15.14
CA THR A 338 -18.44 -11.10 -14.16
C THR A 338 -18.86 -9.69 -13.75
N VAL A 339 -20.04 -9.58 -13.13
CA VAL A 339 -20.85 -8.37 -12.97
C VAL A 339 -20.09 -7.15 -12.44
N ASN A 340 -19.00 -7.27 -11.67
CA ASN A 340 -18.38 -6.12 -10.96
C ASN A 340 -16.85 -5.90 -11.16
N THR A 341 -16.18 -6.59 -12.09
CA THR A 341 -14.71 -6.43 -12.25
C THR A 341 -14.21 -6.79 -13.66
N TRP A 342 -13.37 -5.94 -14.26
CA TRP A 342 -12.58 -6.30 -15.45
C TRP A 342 -11.27 -6.95 -15.01
N TYR A 343 -10.93 -8.08 -15.61
CA TYR A 343 -9.57 -8.63 -15.57
C TYR A 343 -8.85 -8.22 -16.86
N VAL A 344 -7.59 -7.82 -16.73
CA VAL A 344 -6.70 -7.60 -17.87
C VAL A 344 -6.06 -8.95 -18.22
N LEU A 345 -6.46 -9.55 -19.33
CA LEU A 345 -5.81 -10.76 -19.83
C LEU A 345 -4.60 -10.37 -20.69
N PHE A 346 -3.40 -10.80 -20.31
CA PHE A 346 -2.22 -10.72 -21.16
C PHE A 346 -2.34 -11.80 -22.25
N VAL A 347 -2.61 -11.39 -23.50
CA VAL A 347 -2.40 -12.28 -24.64
C VAL A 347 -0.98 -12.03 -25.14
N SER A 348 -0.02 -12.79 -24.61
CA SER A 348 1.31 -12.85 -25.21
C SER A 348 1.15 -13.49 -26.59
N CYS A 349 1.42 -12.72 -27.64
CA CYS A 349 1.52 -13.27 -28.99
C CYS A 349 2.86 -14.03 -29.06
N VAL A 350 2.78 -15.35 -28.94
CA VAL A 350 3.92 -16.25 -29.18
C VAL A 350 4.24 -16.19 -30.67
N SER A 351 5.30 -15.47 -31.05
CA SER A 351 5.94 -15.67 -32.34
C SER A 351 6.78 -16.95 -32.27
N HIS A 352 6.42 -17.91 -33.13
CA HIS A 352 7.10 -19.18 -33.38
C HIS A 352 8.64 -19.07 -33.34
N GLU A 353 9.27 -19.73 -32.37
CA GLU A 353 10.53 -20.47 -32.54
C GLU A 353 10.79 -21.36 -31.29
N ALA A 354 11.17 -22.60 -31.58
CA ALA A 354 11.33 -23.79 -30.71
C ALA A 354 11.55 -23.59 -29.19
N MET A 355 10.66 -24.17 -28.37
CA MET A 355 10.96 -24.56 -26.98
C MET A 355 11.37 -26.04 -26.90
N PRO A 356 12.44 -26.41 -26.18
CA PRO A 356 12.64 -27.76 -25.71
C PRO A 356 11.62 -28.09 -24.60
N SER A 357 10.95 -29.22 -24.78
CA SER A 357 9.90 -29.80 -23.95
C SER A 357 10.38 -30.23 -22.56
N TRP A 358 10.07 -29.50 -21.48
CA TRP A 358 10.04 -30.07 -20.12
C TRP A 358 9.15 -29.22 -19.20
N TRP A 359 7.87 -29.56 -19.06
CA TRP A 359 7.06 -29.43 -17.83
C TRP A 359 5.80 -30.29 -18.03
N GLY A 360 5.91 -31.58 -17.69
CA GLY A 360 4.76 -32.47 -17.60
C GLY A 360 3.98 -32.19 -16.32
N LEU A 361 2.68 -31.89 -16.47
CA LEU A 361 1.69 -32.10 -15.43
C LEU A 361 1.45 -33.62 -15.31
N GLU A 362 1.72 -34.21 -14.15
CA GLU A 362 1.04 -35.44 -13.75
C GLU A 362 -0.06 -35.07 -12.75
N ALA A 363 -1.29 -35.20 -13.24
CA ALA A 363 -2.49 -35.32 -12.45
C ALA A 363 -2.56 -36.76 -11.93
N LEU A 364 -2.73 -36.94 -10.62
CA LEU A 364 -3.27 -38.17 -10.05
C LEU A 364 -4.45 -37.80 -9.16
N GLY A 365 -5.63 -38.14 -9.66
CA GLY A 365 -6.85 -38.22 -8.88
C GLY A 365 -7.41 -39.64 -8.98
N SER A 366 -7.96 -40.09 -7.85
CA SER A 366 -9.05 -41.06 -7.68
C SER A 366 -8.74 -42.55 -7.46
N ALA A 367 -9.21 -42.99 -6.27
CA ALA A 367 -9.81 -44.28 -5.92
C ALA A 367 -8.90 -45.49 -5.59
N HIS A 368 -8.74 -45.76 -4.29
CA HIS A 368 -9.44 -46.84 -3.59
C HIS A 368 -9.69 -46.49 -2.13
#